data_AF-A0A8J4QAN8-F1
#
_entry.id   AF-A0A8J4QAN8-F1
#
_cell.length_a   1.000
_cell.length_b   1.000
_cell.length_c   1.000
_cell.angle_alpha   90.00
_cell.angle_beta   90.00
_cell.angle_gamma   90.00
#
_symmetry.space_group_name_H-M   'P 1'
#
loop_
_entity.id
_entity.type
_entity.pdbx_description
1 polymer ?
#
loop_
_entity_poly.entity_id
_entity_poly.type
_entity_poly.pdbx_seq_one_letter_code
_entity_poly.pdbx_strand_id
1 'polypeptide(L)'
;MAEDFVKAVEDGLKLAKRVYGGKAAPPRPVAPMGKSPAATTEGLPTAVMVYAVINDPAMVDNPDIPSYQPHVYGRMDPPALIPLQMNGVELEVDCYLDTAFVRVSGSWRVHCVMGSRSCDCLIAIPMGEQ
;
A
#
# COMPACT_ATOMS: atom_id res chain seq x y z
N MET A 1 -11.20 7.12 -10.59
CA MET A 1 -11.21 6.32 -9.34
C MET A 1 -10.14 5.25 -9.34
N ALA A 2 -10.17 4.24 -10.22
CA ALA A 2 -9.09 3.24 -10.31
C ALA A 2 -7.74 3.87 -10.75
N GLU A 3 -7.77 4.74 -11.75
CA GLU A 3 -6.58 5.46 -12.23
C GLU A 3 -5.97 6.39 -11.15
N ASP A 4 -6.83 7.10 -10.40
CA ASP A 4 -6.39 7.96 -9.28
C ASP A 4 -5.73 7.14 -8.17
N PHE A 5 -6.29 5.97 -7.87
CA PHE A 5 -5.71 5.04 -6.91
C PHE A 5 -4.34 4.55 -7.37
N VAL A 6 -4.22 4.08 -8.62
CA VAL A 6 -2.96 3.61 -9.20
C VAL A 6 -1.91 4.72 -9.14
N LYS A 7 -2.27 5.95 -9.54
CA LYS A 7 -1.38 7.10 -9.46
C LYS A 7 -0.93 7.40 -8.02
N ALA A 8 -1.86 7.37 -7.05
CA ALA A 8 -1.53 7.57 -5.64
C ALA A 8 -0.56 6.49 -5.12
N VAL A 9 -0.73 5.24 -5.55
CA VAL A 9 0.18 4.13 -5.24
C VAL A 9 1.55 4.34 -5.88
N GLU A 10 1.61 4.75 -7.14
CA GLU A 10 2.88 5.04 -7.82
C GLU A 10 3.66 6.16 -7.12
N ASP A 11 2.99 7.24 -6.73
CA ASP A 11 3.60 8.36 -6.01
C ASP A 11 4.08 7.93 -4.62
N GLY A 12 3.33 7.07 -3.92
CA GLY A 12 3.78 6.44 -2.68
C GLY A 12 5.01 5.56 -2.87
N LEU A 13 5.08 4.76 -3.93
CA LEU A 13 6.25 3.94 -4.25
C LEU A 13 7.49 4.80 -4.55
N LYS A 14 7.32 5.98 -5.17
CA LYS A 14 8.43 6.94 -5.37
C LYS A 14 8.92 7.50 -4.04
N LEU A 15 8.02 7.82 -3.10
CA LEU A 15 8.39 8.28 -1.76
C LEU A 15 9.07 7.18 -0.94
N ALA A 16 8.55 5.95 -0.98
CA ALA A 16 9.05 4.82 -0.21
C ALA A 16 10.51 4.45 -0.56
N LYS A 17 10.99 4.74 -1.78
CA LYS A 17 12.41 4.57 -2.15
C LYS A 17 13.38 5.30 -1.20
N ARG A 18 12.93 6.35 -0.52
CA ARG A 18 13.72 7.12 0.46
C ARG A 18 13.95 6.38 1.77
N VAL A 19 12.99 5.56 2.19
CA VAL A 19 13.01 4.79 3.43
C VAL A 19 13.98 3.60 3.33
N TYR A 20 14.08 3.02 2.14
CA TYR A 20 14.75 1.75 1.91
C TYR A 20 16.15 1.95 1.31
N GLY A 21 17.08 2.40 2.14
CA GLY A 21 18.51 2.48 1.85
C GLY A 21 19.23 1.12 1.71
N GLY A 22 18.69 0.19 0.92
CA GLY A 22 19.47 -0.90 0.32
C GLY A 22 19.33 -2.33 0.85
N LYS A 23 18.42 -2.68 1.78
CA LYS A 23 18.32 -4.08 2.29
C LYS A 23 16.93 -4.73 2.33
N ALA A 24 15.84 -3.97 2.26
CA ALA A 24 14.50 -4.51 2.07
C ALA A 24 13.84 -3.64 0.99
N ALA A 25 13.54 -4.20 -0.17
CA ALA A 25 12.77 -3.45 -1.16
C ALA A 25 11.29 -3.50 -0.76
N PRO A 26 10.49 -2.45 -0.99
CA PRO A 26 9.05 -2.59 -0.94
C PRO A 26 8.65 -3.72 -1.92
N PRO A 27 7.70 -4.59 -1.56
CA PRO A 27 7.24 -5.64 -2.45
C PRO A 27 6.79 -4.99 -3.76
N ARG A 28 7.58 -5.17 -4.82
CA ARG A 28 7.21 -4.70 -6.14
C ARG A 28 6.11 -5.61 -6.65
N PRO A 29 4.99 -5.08 -7.15
CA PRO A 29 4.09 -5.85 -7.98
C PRO A 29 4.90 -6.45 -9.14
N VAL A 30 4.87 -7.77 -9.29
CA VAL A 30 5.49 -8.44 -10.43
C VAL A 30 4.76 -8.01 -11.70
N ALA A 31 5.43 -7.26 -12.56
CA ALA A 31 4.92 -6.94 -13.89
C ALA A 31 4.86 -8.23 -14.71
N PRO A 32 3.69 -8.67 -15.23
CA PRO A 32 3.62 -9.81 -16.12
C PRO A 32 4.29 -9.44 -17.45
N MET A 33 5.15 -10.32 -17.94
CA MET A 33 5.80 -10.18 -19.24
C MET A 33 4.82 -10.58 -20.34
N GLY A 34 3.97 -9.64 -20.75
CA GLY A 34 3.03 -9.81 -21.86
C GLY A 34 2.06 -8.64 -21.95
N LYS A 35 2.01 -7.97 -23.10
CA LYS A 35 0.99 -6.94 -23.41
C LYS A 35 -0.36 -7.64 -23.62
N SER A 36 -1.01 -8.00 -22.53
CA SER A 36 -2.41 -8.42 -22.51
C SER A 36 -3.31 -7.21 -22.25
N PRO A 37 -4.58 -7.21 -22.66
CA PRO A 37 -5.53 -6.12 -22.41
C PRO A 37 -5.83 -5.83 -20.92
N ALA A 38 -5.14 -6.50 -19.99
CA ALA A 38 -5.08 -6.24 -18.56
C ALA A 38 -4.24 -5.00 -18.17
N ALA A 39 -3.85 -4.16 -19.14
CA ALA A 39 -3.09 -2.94 -18.88
C ALA A 39 -3.85 -1.92 -17.99
N THR A 40 -5.17 -2.05 -17.87
CA THR A 40 -6.03 -1.21 -17.00
C THR A 40 -6.11 -1.67 -15.54
N THR A 41 -5.62 -2.88 -15.22
CA THR A 41 -5.53 -3.42 -13.85
C THR A 41 -4.10 -3.41 -13.28
N GLU A 42 -3.11 -2.93 -14.06
CA GLU A 42 -1.72 -2.76 -13.63
C GLU A 42 -1.62 -1.79 -12.44
N GLY A 43 -1.56 -2.33 -11.22
CA GLY A 43 -1.41 -1.56 -9.98
C GLY A 43 -2.60 -1.61 -9.03
N LEU A 44 -3.71 -2.23 -9.43
CA LEU A 44 -4.78 -2.55 -8.49
C LEU A 44 -4.43 -3.80 -7.68
N PRO A 45 -4.80 -3.85 -6.39
CA PRO A 45 -4.52 -5.03 -5.57
C PRO A 45 -5.41 -6.19 -6.01
N THR A 46 -4.81 -7.37 -6.12
CA THR A 46 -5.49 -8.64 -6.45
C THR A 46 -5.89 -9.45 -5.21
N ALA A 47 -5.51 -8.96 -4.04
CA ALA A 47 -5.89 -9.48 -2.73
C ALA A 47 -6.17 -8.30 -1.79
N VAL A 48 -6.71 -8.57 -0.61
CA VAL A 48 -6.87 -7.53 0.41
C VAL A 48 -5.52 -6.93 0.75
N MET A 49 -5.39 -5.61 0.57
CA MET A 49 -4.15 -4.87 0.78
C MET A 49 -4.41 -3.64 1.63
N VAL A 50 -3.43 -3.26 2.45
CA VAL A 50 -3.48 -2.06 3.28
C VAL A 50 -2.40 -1.09 2.84
N TYR A 51 -2.75 0.19 2.76
CA TYR A 51 -1.86 1.28 2.36
C TYR A 51 -1.81 2.35 3.44
N ALA A 52 -0.63 2.92 3.68
CA ALA A 52 -0.49 4.14 4.47
C ALA A 52 -0.88 5.35 3.62
N VAL A 53 -1.72 6.22 4.17
CA VAL A 53 -2.16 7.46 3.51
C VAL A 53 -1.21 8.61 3.87
N ILE A 54 -0.45 9.07 2.88
CA ILE A 54 0.61 10.07 3.06
C ILE A 54 0.15 11.43 2.54
N ASN A 55 -0.21 12.31 3.47
CA ASN A 55 -0.55 13.70 3.18
C ASN A 55 0.69 14.62 3.20
N ASP A 56 1.66 14.31 4.07
CA ASP A 56 2.89 15.08 4.23
C ASP A 56 4.08 14.19 3.93
N PRO A 57 4.82 14.39 2.83
CA PRO A 57 5.96 13.55 2.49
C PRO A 57 7.10 13.68 3.49
N ALA A 58 7.14 14.73 4.32
CA ALA A 58 8.12 14.87 5.38
C ALA A 58 7.92 13.84 6.50
N MET A 59 6.75 13.20 6.61
CA MET A 59 6.51 12.14 7.60
C MET A 59 7.12 10.79 7.21
N VAL A 60 7.52 10.63 5.94
CA VAL A 60 7.95 9.36 5.36
C VAL A 60 9.40 9.09 5.70
N ASP A 61 9.64 8.18 6.63
CA ASP A 61 10.98 7.77 7.04
C ASP A 61 10.95 6.33 7.58
N ASN A 62 12.13 5.77 7.87
CA ASN A 62 12.24 4.47 8.51
C ASN A 62 11.94 4.61 10.02
N PRO A 63 10.90 3.94 10.55
CA PRO A 63 10.54 4.02 11.96
C PRO A 63 11.60 3.43 12.89
N ASP A 64 12.41 2.47 12.41
CA ASP A 64 13.40 1.79 13.24
C ASP A 64 14.72 2.58 13.32
N ILE A 65 15.12 3.18 12.19
CA ILE A 65 16.38 3.91 12.06
C ILE A 65 16.09 5.24 11.35
N PRO A 66 15.88 6.33 12.09
CA PRO A 66 15.60 7.63 11.50
C PRO A 66 16.71 8.03 10.54
N SER A 67 16.34 8.40 9.32
CA SER A 67 17.28 8.91 8.33
C SER A 67 17.14 10.42 8.23
N TYR A 68 18.26 11.14 8.23
CA TYR A 68 18.21 12.57 7.91
C TYR A 68 17.83 12.72 6.44
N GLN A 69 16.58 13.07 6.17
CA GLN A 69 16.11 13.39 4.83
C GLN A 69 16.20 14.90 4.59
N PRO A 70 16.69 15.35 3.42
CA PRO A 70 16.64 16.75 3.06
C PRO A 70 15.17 17.23 3.00
N HIS A 71 14.93 18.46 3.46
CA HIS A 71 13.60 19.06 3.57
C HIS A 71 12.76 18.83 2.32
N VAL A 72 11.67 18.06 2.50
CA VAL A 72 10.67 17.85 1.46
C VAL A 72 9.57 18.87 1.71
N TYR A 73 9.42 19.82 0.80
CA TYR A 73 8.35 20.81 0.87
C TYR A 73 7.14 20.34 0.06
N GLY A 74 5.96 20.53 0.64
CA GLY A 74 4.67 20.41 -0.06
C GLY A 74 3.77 19.33 0.52
N ARG A 75 2.56 19.75 0.93
CA ARG A 75 1.46 18.81 1.23
C ARG A 75 1.02 18.17 -0.08
N MET A 76 0.77 16.87 -0.04
CA MET A 76 0.28 16.12 -1.20
C MET A 76 -1.25 16.20 -1.25
N ASP A 77 -1.79 16.59 -2.40
CA ASP A 77 -3.23 16.60 -2.68
C ASP A 77 -3.44 16.17 -4.15
N PRO A 78 -3.91 14.94 -4.41
CA PRO A 78 -4.35 13.91 -3.45
C PRO A 78 -3.17 13.25 -2.69
N PRO A 79 -3.45 12.58 -1.55
CA PRO A 79 -2.41 11.89 -0.78
C PRO A 79 -1.79 10.71 -1.55
N ALA A 80 -0.52 10.42 -1.30
CA ALA A 80 0.10 9.18 -1.79
C ALA A 80 -0.29 7.97 -0.94
N LEU A 81 -0.24 6.80 -1.56
CA LEU A 81 -0.52 5.52 -0.93
C LEU A 81 0.72 4.64 -0.94
N ILE A 82 1.25 4.30 0.23
CA ILE A 82 2.38 3.36 0.34
C ILE A 82 1.85 1.99 0.77
N PRO A 83 2.00 0.92 -0.03
CA PRO A 83 1.54 -0.41 0.36
C PRO A 83 2.30 -0.89 1.60
N LEU A 84 1.56 -1.34 2.61
CA LEU A 84 2.12 -1.85 3.84
C LEU A 84 2.55 -3.31 3.68
N GLN A 85 3.64 -3.68 4.35
CA GLN A 85 4.11 -5.06 4.38
C GLN A 85 3.16 -5.88 5.24
N MET A 86 2.55 -6.90 4.65
CA MET A 86 1.71 -7.87 5.35
C MET A 86 2.60 -8.87 6.09
N ASN A 87 2.39 -9.02 7.40
CA ASN A 87 3.10 -9.99 8.23
C ASN A 87 2.35 -11.31 8.32
N GLY A 88 1.01 -11.27 8.26
CA GLY A 88 0.16 -12.44 8.27
C GLY A 88 -1.29 -12.09 7.98
N VAL A 89 -2.01 -13.03 7.39
CA VAL A 89 -3.43 -12.92 7.07
C VAL A 89 -4.11 -14.26 7.29
N GLU A 90 -5.33 -14.21 7.80
CA GLU A 90 -6.23 -15.32 8.05
C GLU A 90 -7.59 -14.98 7.43
N LEU A 91 -8.19 -15.97 6.79
CA LEU A 91 -9.48 -15.87 6.13
C LEU A 91 -10.37 -16.99 6.66
N GLU A 92 -11.46 -16.60 7.29
CA GLU A 92 -12.53 -17.51 7.69
C GLU A 92 -13.74 -17.24 6.79
N VAL A 93 -14.34 -18.30 6.23
CA VAL A 93 -15.51 -18.20 5.36
C VAL A 93 -16.55 -19.21 5.83
N ASP A 94 -17.69 -18.69 6.29
CA ASP A 94 -18.85 -19.49 6.67
C ASP A 94 -19.95 -19.33 5.63
N CYS A 95 -20.25 -20.42 4.91
CA CYS A 95 -21.27 -20.43 3.87
C CYS A 95 -22.57 -21.10 4.36
N TYR A 96 -23.70 -20.41 4.23
CA TYR A 96 -25.03 -20.89 4.55
C TYR A 96 -25.99 -20.62 3.39
N LEU A 97 -26.49 -21.67 2.75
CA LEU A 97 -27.41 -21.57 1.59
C LEU A 97 -26.81 -20.66 0.48
N ASP A 98 -27.36 -19.47 0.32
CA ASP A 98 -27.00 -18.44 -0.67
C ASP A 98 -26.16 -17.29 -0.07
N THR A 99 -25.80 -17.37 1.21
CA THR A 99 -25.05 -16.33 1.93
C THR A 99 -23.69 -16.84 2.39
N ALA A 100 -22.65 -16.03 2.22
CA ALA A 100 -21.32 -16.29 2.76
C ALA A 100 -20.90 -15.16 3.72
N PHE A 101 -20.46 -15.51 4.92
CA PHE A 101 -19.83 -14.60 5.86
C PHE A 101 -18.31 -14.73 5.71
N VAL A 102 -17.67 -13.64 5.32
CA VAL A 102 -16.23 -13.61 5.09
C VAL A 102 -15.59 -12.74 6.16
N ARG A 103 -14.68 -13.33 6.95
CA ARG A 103 -13.89 -12.63 7.95
C ARG A 103 -12.43 -12.68 7.57
N VAL A 104 -11.84 -11.49 7.41
CA VAL A 104 -10.40 -11.31 7.17
C VAL A 104 -9.78 -10.76 8.43
N SER A 105 -8.79 -11.47 8.98
CA SER A 105 -7.92 -10.97 10.04
C SER A 105 -6.52 -10.84 9.47
N GLY A 106 -5.83 -9.74 9.72
CA GLY A 106 -4.49 -9.56 9.19
C GLY A 106 -3.67 -8.60 10.02
N SER A 107 -2.35 -8.69 9.85
CA SER A 107 -1.39 -7.80 10.48
C SER A 107 -0.47 -7.20 9.42
N TRP A 108 -0.36 -5.88 9.45
CA TRP A 108 0.50 -5.11 8.55
C TRP A 108 1.46 -4.26 9.34
N ARG A 109 2.68 -4.11 8.82
CA ARG A 109 3.71 -3.25 9.41
C ARG A 109 3.70 -1.88 8.74
N VAL A 110 3.45 -0.84 9.54
CA VAL A 110 3.71 0.56 9.16
C VAL A 110 5.22 0.79 9.20
N HIS A 111 5.87 0.69 8.06
CA HIS A 111 7.33 0.68 7.93
C HIS A 111 7.88 1.94 7.27
N CYS A 112 7.02 2.90 6.93
CA CYS A 112 7.34 4.06 6.11
C CYS A 112 6.92 5.39 6.75
N VAL A 113 6.54 5.39 8.02
CA VAL A 113 6.17 6.59 8.77
C VAL A 113 7.07 6.68 9.99
N MET A 114 7.61 7.87 10.26
CA MET A 114 8.40 8.12 11.47
C MET A 114 7.68 7.64 12.73
N GLY A 115 8.41 7.05 13.68
CA GLY A 115 7.82 6.52 14.92
C GLY A 115 7.16 7.57 15.82
N SER A 116 7.44 8.86 15.62
CA SER A 116 6.81 10.00 16.32
C SER A 116 5.57 10.55 15.60
N ARG A 117 5.15 9.93 14.48
CA ARG A 117 4.05 10.36 13.62
C ARG A 117 3.06 9.21 13.43
N SER A 118 1.87 9.55 12.98
CA SER A 118 0.80 8.61 12.64
C SER A 118 0.23 8.96 11.27
N CYS A 119 -0.31 7.97 10.58
CA CYS A 119 -1.07 8.13 9.34
C CYS A 119 -2.39 7.38 9.42
N ASP A 120 -3.33 7.76 8.57
CA ASP A 120 -4.49 6.91 8.29
C ASP A 120 -4.07 5.72 7.43
N CYS A 121 -4.88 4.65 7.46
CA CYS A 121 -4.70 3.47 6.63
C CYS A 121 -5.91 3.30 5.71
N LEU A 122 -5.65 2.90 4.47
CA LEU A 122 -6.67 2.56 3.48
C LEU A 122 -6.63 1.06 3.22
N ILE A 123 -7.76 0.39 3.42
CA ILE A 123 -7.93 -1.03 3.12
C ILE A 123 -8.59 -1.15 1.75
N ALA A 124 -7.90 -1.77 0.80
CA ALA A 124 -8.42 -2.06 -0.52
C ALA A 124 -8.85 -3.52 -0.59
N ILE A 125 -10.13 -3.74 -0.88
CA ILE A 125 -10.72 -5.08 -1.01
C ILE A 125 -11.13 -5.25 -2.48
N PRO A 126 -10.47 -6.15 -3.24
CA PRO A 126 -10.92 -6.46 -4.58
C PRO A 126 -12.28 -7.17 -4.52
N MET A 127 -13.28 -6.60 -5.21
CA MET A 127 -14.63 -7.14 -5.29
C MET A 127 -14.91 -7.54 -6.73
N GLY A 128 -15.00 -8.85 -7.00
CA GLY A 128 -15.28 -9.41 -8.33
C GLY A 128 -14.08 -10.14 -8.97
N GLU A 129 -14.28 -10.65 -10.18
CA GLU A 129 -13.20 -11.18 -11.03
C GLU A 129 -12.39 -10.02 -11.62
N GLN A 130 -11.06 -10.14 -11.62
CA GLN A 130 -10.10 -9.14 -12.12
C GLN A 130 -9.40 -9.62 -13.39
#